data_AF-A0A396LYS4-F1
#
_entry.id   AF-A0A396LYS4-F1
#
_cell.length_a   1.000
_cell.length_b   1.000
_cell.length_c   1.000
_cell.angle_alpha   90.00
_cell.angle_beta   90.00
_cell.angle_gamma   90.00
#
_symmetry.space_group_name_H-M   'P 1'
#
loop_
_entity.id
_entity.type
_entity.pdbx_description
1 polymer ?
#
loop_
_entity_poly.entity_id
_entity_poly.type
_entity_poly.pdbx_seq_one_letter_code
_entity_poly.pdbx_strand_id
1 'polypeptide(L)'
;MNFTTTHIRSEKVTIDTRIYTILNGRKKPGEVYLAAIAPDMELTIITLDEAPGILPCFEEDDACLNLPNTSLLLCYNPAQVLKMGGKHYLTGPVILVRTNMDGEVISLTIDEVYLFQKYLASHSITLMADDQKLPCICME
;
A
#
# COMPACT_ATOMS: atom_id res chain seq x y z
N MET A 1 37.35 2.12 -7.36
CA MET A 1 36.96 0.89 -8.08
C MET A 1 35.73 1.22 -8.90
N ASN A 2 35.81 1.11 -10.23
CA ASN A 2 34.67 1.37 -11.12
C ASN A 2 33.81 0.10 -11.17
N PHE A 3 32.59 0.17 -10.63
CA PHE A 3 31.62 -0.92 -10.76
C PHE A 3 30.97 -0.80 -12.13
N THR A 4 31.45 -1.58 -13.09
CA THR A 4 30.79 -1.79 -14.38
C THR A 4 29.50 -2.57 -14.15
N THR A 5 28.36 -1.89 -14.22
CA THR A 5 27.03 -2.51 -14.15
C THR A 5 26.80 -3.30 -15.44
N THR A 6 26.87 -4.63 -15.36
CA THR A 6 26.59 -5.52 -16.50
C THR A 6 25.09 -5.80 -16.54
N HIS A 7 24.35 -5.08 -17.39
CA HIS A 7 22.93 -5.35 -17.63
C HIS A 7 22.77 -6.58 -18.52
N ILE A 8 22.49 -7.74 -17.92
CA ILE A 8 22.16 -8.96 -18.66
C ILE A 8 20.65 -8.96 -18.96
N ARG A 9 20.26 -8.54 -20.16
CA ARG A 9 18.87 -8.68 -20.63
C ARG A 9 18.56 -10.15 -20.91
N SER A 10 17.72 -10.73 -20.07
CA SER A 10 17.02 -12.00 -20.28
C SER A 10 15.52 -11.69 -20.15
N GLU A 11 14.65 -12.39 -20.88
CA GLU A 11 13.18 -12.35 -20.67
C GLU A 11 12.78 -12.80 -19.25
N LYS A 12 13.74 -13.33 -18.50
CA LYS A 12 13.74 -13.65 -17.08
C LYS A 12 14.23 -12.43 -16.28
N VAL A 13 13.45 -12.01 -15.28
CA VAL A 13 13.74 -10.97 -14.27
C VAL A 13 15.24 -10.70 -14.13
N THR A 14 15.69 -9.54 -14.59
CA THR A 14 17.08 -9.12 -14.48
C THR A 14 17.37 -8.76 -13.03
N ILE A 15 17.72 -9.76 -12.23
CA ILE A 15 18.23 -9.53 -10.88
C ILE A 15 19.60 -8.87 -11.05
N ASP A 16 19.75 -7.64 -10.55
CA ASP A 16 21.03 -6.94 -10.53
C ASP A 16 22.09 -7.86 -9.89
N THR A 17 23.23 -8.03 -10.56
CA THR A 17 24.37 -8.82 -10.07
C THR A 17 24.80 -8.45 -8.64
N ARG A 18 24.57 -7.22 -8.20
CA ARG A 18 24.78 -6.78 -6.81
C ARG A 18 23.83 -7.50 -5.85
N ILE A 19 22.54 -7.60 -6.18
CA ILE A 19 21.54 -8.30 -5.37
C ILE A 19 21.93 -9.78 -5.22
N TYR A 20 22.30 -10.42 -6.33
CA TYR A 20 22.75 -11.82 -6.32
C TYR A 20 23.99 -12.04 -5.43
N THR A 21 24.95 -11.12 -5.48
CA THR A 21 26.17 -11.19 -4.67
C THR A 21 25.88 -11.02 -3.18
N ILE A 22 24.98 -10.10 -2.80
CA ILE A 22 24.59 -9.90 -1.40
C ILE A 22 23.80 -11.11 -0.87
N LEU A 23 22.88 -11.66 -1.67
CA LEU A 23 22.13 -12.85 -1.30
C LEU A 23 23.03 -14.07 -1.09
N ASN A 24 24.02 -14.30 -1.97
CA ASN A 24 24.98 -15.40 -1.82
C ASN A 24 26.01 -15.17 -0.72
N GLY A 25 26.37 -13.91 -0.44
CA GLY A 25 27.36 -13.54 0.58
C GLY A 25 26.83 -13.50 2.01
N ARG A 26 25.52 -13.74 2.20
CA ARG A 26 24.89 -13.67 3.53
C ARG A 26 25.36 -14.79 4.45
N LYS A 27 25.80 -14.38 5.64
CA LYS A 27 26.20 -15.28 6.74
C LYS A 27 25.08 -15.60 7.72
N LYS A 28 24.06 -14.74 7.80
CA LYS A 28 22.89 -14.96 8.67
C LYS A 28 21.83 -15.77 7.90
N PRO A 29 21.41 -16.93 8.41
CA PRO A 29 20.25 -17.64 7.87
C PRO A 29 18.97 -16.86 8.21
N GLY A 30 18.00 -16.82 7.27
CA GLY A 30 16.70 -16.18 7.50
C GLY A 30 16.03 -15.70 6.21
N GLU A 31 14.74 -15.39 6.31
CA GLU A 31 13.98 -14.72 5.26
C GLU A 31 14.43 -13.27 5.13
N VAL A 32 14.41 -12.77 3.90
CA VAL A 32 14.97 -11.49 3.54
C VAL A 32 14.07 -10.83 2.51
N TYR A 33 13.94 -9.52 2.63
CA TYR A 33 13.01 -8.73 1.82
C TYR A 33 13.78 -7.70 1.00
N LEU A 34 13.21 -7.34 -0.14
CA LEU A 34 13.68 -6.21 -0.94
C LEU A 34 12.76 -5.03 -0.66
N ALA A 35 13.32 -3.95 -0.14
CA ALA A 35 12.60 -2.73 0.19
C ALA A 35 13.02 -1.60 -0.74
N ALA A 36 12.05 -0.82 -1.20
CA ALA A 36 12.26 0.47 -1.84
C ALA A 36 11.40 1.51 -1.11
N ILE A 37 11.99 2.66 -0.79
CA ILE A 37 11.29 3.77 -0.13
C ILE A 37 10.76 4.81 -1.13
N ALA A 38 11.22 4.75 -2.39
CA ALA A 38 10.69 5.54 -3.50
C ALA A 38 11.00 4.84 -4.85
N PRO A 39 10.26 5.13 -5.93
CA PRO A 39 10.45 4.48 -7.24
C PRO A 39 11.84 4.65 -7.86
N ASP A 40 12.55 5.72 -7.51
CA ASP A 40 13.87 6.10 -8.03
C ASP A 40 15.03 5.72 -7.09
N MET A 41 14.74 5.13 -5.93
CA MET A 41 15.76 4.68 -4.99
C MET A 41 16.17 3.21 -5.24
N GLU A 42 17.46 2.90 -4.98
CA GLU A 42 17.97 1.54 -5.11
C GLU A 42 17.26 0.59 -4.13
N LEU A 43 16.94 -0.62 -4.60
CA LEU A 43 16.39 -1.68 -3.76
C LEU A 43 17.41 -2.06 -2.68
N THR A 44 16.98 -1.96 -1.43
CA THR A 44 17.76 -2.34 -0.26
C THR A 44 17.32 -3.72 0.21
N ILE A 45 18.29 -4.57 0.57
CA ILE A 45 18.00 -5.90 1.08
C ILE A 45 17.97 -5.83 2.61
N ILE A 46 16.82 -6.17 3.20
CA ILE A 46 16.55 -6.01 4.62
C ILE A 46 16.12 -7.34 5.24
N THR A 47 16.23 -7.46 6.57
CA THR A 47 15.47 -8.43 7.36
C THR A 47 14.19 -7.79 7.92
N LEU A 48 13.25 -8.60 8.42
CA LEU A 48 11.98 -8.07 8.93
C LEU A 48 12.18 -7.10 10.10
N ASP A 49 13.14 -7.39 10.99
CA ASP A 49 13.49 -6.54 12.13
C ASP A 49 14.14 -5.20 11.74
N GLU A 50 14.70 -5.11 10.53
CA GLU A 50 15.27 -3.87 9.98
C GLU A 50 14.20 -2.97 9.33
N ALA A 51 13.04 -3.53 8.97
CA ALA A 51 11.99 -2.82 8.24
C ALA A 51 11.50 -1.54 8.93
N PRO A 52 11.22 -1.50 10.25
CA PRO A 52 10.72 -0.29 10.92
C PRO A 52 11.70 0.89 10.86
N GLY A 53 13.01 0.61 10.79
CA GLY A 53 14.05 1.63 10.70
C GLY A 53 14.31 2.15 9.29
N ILE A 54 13.78 1.46 8.27
CA ILE A 54 14.03 1.77 6.86
C ILE A 54 12.76 2.28 6.17
N LEU A 55 11.60 1.70 6.51
CA LEU A 55 10.31 1.97 5.90
C LEU A 55 9.48 2.89 6.82
N PRO A 56 9.27 4.17 6.44
CA PRO A 56 8.69 5.18 7.33
C PRO A 56 7.31 4.86 7.92
N CYS A 57 6.52 4.00 7.25
CA CYS A 57 5.15 3.66 7.63
C CYS A 57 4.97 2.15 7.92
N PHE A 58 6.04 1.42 8.20
CA PHE A 58 5.96 -0.05 8.32
C PHE A 58 5.14 -0.53 9.53
N GLU A 59 5.22 0.21 10.63
CA GLU A 59 4.49 -0.07 11.88
C GLU A 59 3.17 0.72 11.95
N GLU A 60 2.79 1.43 10.88
CA GLU A 60 1.51 2.14 10.82
C GLU A 60 0.40 1.18 10.43
N ASP A 61 -0.60 1.03 11.31
CA ASP A 61 -1.81 0.28 11.01
C ASP A 61 -2.80 1.12 10.19
N ASP A 62 -3.37 0.51 9.16
CA ASP A 62 -4.54 1.05 8.49
C ASP A 62 -5.78 0.97 9.40
N ALA A 63 -6.62 2.01 9.36
CA ALA A 63 -7.97 1.92 9.90
C ALA A 63 -8.90 1.32 8.85
N CYS A 64 -9.88 0.52 9.29
CA CYS A 64 -10.87 -0.07 8.40
C CYS A 64 -12.30 0.34 8.77
N LEU A 65 -13.09 0.64 7.76
CA LEU A 65 -14.52 0.93 7.83
C LEU A 65 -15.30 -0.23 7.22
N ASN A 66 -16.31 -0.73 7.93
CA ASN A 66 -17.27 -1.69 7.37
C ASN A 66 -18.25 -0.98 6.44
N LEU A 67 -18.42 -1.51 5.23
CA LEU A 67 -19.50 -1.07 4.35
C LEU A 67 -20.85 -1.54 4.93
N PRO A 68 -21.86 -0.66 5.02
CA PRO A 68 -23.15 -0.99 5.64
C PRO A 68 -23.80 -2.23 5.04
N ASN A 69 -24.23 -3.16 5.90
CA ASN A 69 -24.91 -4.41 5.54
C ASN A 69 -24.08 -5.36 4.66
N THR A 70 -22.75 -5.31 4.76
CA THR A 70 -21.84 -6.21 4.03
C THR A 70 -20.71 -6.68 4.94
N SER A 71 -19.94 -7.69 4.52
CA SER A 71 -18.65 -8.07 5.13
C SER A 71 -17.46 -7.40 4.43
N LEU A 72 -17.71 -6.32 3.69
CA LEU A 72 -16.70 -5.59 2.94
C LEU A 72 -16.11 -4.47 3.79
N LEU A 73 -14.80 -4.31 3.69
CA LEU A 73 -14.03 -3.33 4.42
C LEU A 73 -13.35 -2.37 3.44
N LEU A 74 -13.37 -1.09 3.79
CA LEU A 74 -12.54 -0.06 3.20
C LEU A 74 -11.47 0.31 4.22
N CYS A 75 -10.21 -0.01 3.93
CA CYS A 75 -9.07 0.29 4.77
C CYS A 75 -8.30 1.49 4.22
N TYR A 76 -7.79 2.34 5.12
CA TYR A 76 -7.18 3.62 4.80
C TYR A 76 -6.18 4.03 5.89
N ASN A 77 -5.19 4.85 5.50
CA ASN A 77 -4.28 5.45 6.48
C ASN A 77 -5.01 6.59 7.22
N PRO A 78 -5.15 6.54 8.55
CA PRO A 78 -5.81 7.60 9.33
C PRO A 78 -5.21 9.00 9.16
N ALA A 79 -3.91 9.09 8.85
CA ALA A 79 -3.23 10.36 8.60
C ALA A 79 -3.75 11.09 7.34
N GLN A 80 -4.51 10.40 6.48
CA GLN A 80 -5.08 10.93 5.25
C GLN A 80 -6.54 11.40 5.43
N VAL A 81 -7.03 11.49 6.66
CA VAL A 81 -8.37 12.00 6.97
C VAL A 81 -8.32 13.48 7.29
N LEU A 82 -8.90 14.29 6.40
CA LEU A 82 -9.13 15.72 6.60
C LEU A 82 -10.41 15.94 7.42
N LYS A 83 -10.31 16.74 8.49
CA LYS A 83 -11.46 17.17 9.31
C LYS A 83 -11.86 18.58 8.95
N MET A 84 -13.06 18.77 8.42
CA MET A 84 -13.55 20.08 8.00
C MET A 84 -15.07 20.17 8.14
N GLY A 85 -15.57 21.28 8.70
CA GLY A 85 -17.03 21.51 8.81
C GLY A 85 -17.78 20.46 9.64
N GLY A 86 -17.11 19.84 10.61
CA GLY A 86 -17.69 18.75 11.43
C GLY A 86 -17.77 17.39 10.71
N LYS A 87 -17.19 17.28 9.51
CA LYS A 87 -17.15 16.06 8.69
C LYS A 87 -15.72 15.55 8.51
N HIS A 88 -15.63 14.28 8.13
CA HIS A 88 -14.39 13.56 7.86
C HIS A 88 -14.30 13.23 6.36
N TYR A 89 -13.19 13.62 5.74
CA TYR A 89 -12.94 13.41 4.32
C TYR A 89 -11.63 12.66 4.14
N LEU A 90 -11.69 11.46 3.57
CA LEU A 90 -10.51 10.72 3.20
C LEU A 90 -9.98 11.22 1.86
N THR A 91 -8.74 11.68 1.84
CA THR A 91 -8.11 12.33 0.67
C THR A 91 -7.07 11.45 -0.02
N GLY A 92 -6.81 10.26 0.52
CA GLY A 92 -5.77 9.35 0.07
C GLY A 92 -6.31 8.04 -0.53
N PRO A 93 -5.39 7.14 -0.95
CA PRO A 93 -5.76 5.82 -1.45
C PRO A 93 -6.50 4.99 -0.39
N VAL A 94 -7.28 4.03 -0.88
CA VAL A 94 -7.98 3.03 -0.07
C VAL A 94 -7.68 1.64 -0.56
N ILE A 95 -7.69 0.69 0.37
CA ILE A 95 -7.66 -0.74 0.06
C ILE A 95 -9.06 -1.29 0.29
N LEU A 96 -9.61 -1.95 -0.73
CA LEU A 96 -10.93 -2.56 -0.68
C LEU A 96 -10.75 -4.06 -0.46
N VAL A 97 -11.20 -4.55 0.68
CA VAL A 97 -10.97 -5.94 1.09
C VAL A 97 -12.25 -6.61 1.56
N ARG A 98 -12.26 -7.94 1.48
CA ARG A 98 -13.24 -8.80 2.13
C ARG A 98 -12.49 -9.73 3.05
N THR A 99 -13.02 -9.94 4.25
CA THR A 99 -12.46 -10.90 5.21
C THR A 99 -13.42 -12.07 5.44
N ASN A 100 -12.88 -13.24 5.74
CA ASN A 100 -13.67 -14.36 6.27
C ASN A 100 -13.97 -14.15 7.78
N MET A 101 -14.60 -15.13 8.42
CA MET A 101 -14.92 -15.06 9.86
C MET A 101 -13.67 -15.02 10.76
N ASP A 102 -12.53 -15.48 10.26
CA ASP A 102 -11.25 -15.51 10.96
C ASP A 102 -10.43 -14.23 10.74
N GLY A 103 -10.95 -13.27 9.97
CA GLY A 103 -10.28 -12.00 9.66
C GLY A 103 -9.27 -12.10 8.51
N GLU A 104 -9.17 -13.22 7.82
CA GLU A 104 -8.25 -13.40 6.69
C GLU A 104 -8.81 -12.73 5.44
N VAL A 105 -7.95 -12.03 4.69
CA VAL A 105 -8.31 -11.42 3.42
C VAL A 105 -8.59 -12.50 2.37
N ILE A 106 -9.78 -12.46 1.79
CA ILE A 106 -10.24 -13.38 0.75
C ILE A 106 -10.61 -12.62 -0.52
N SER A 107 -10.52 -13.28 -1.67
CA SER A 107 -10.78 -12.69 -2.99
C SER A 107 -12.16 -12.03 -3.07
N LEU A 108 -12.29 -10.94 -3.83
CA LEU A 108 -13.59 -10.32 -4.09
C LEU A 108 -14.34 -11.03 -5.22
N THR A 109 -15.67 -11.11 -5.12
CA THR A 109 -16.54 -11.45 -6.25
C THR A 109 -16.88 -10.19 -7.06
N ILE A 110 -17.41 -10.38 -8.27
CA ILE A 110 -17.84 -9.27 -9.11
C ILE A 110 -18.96 -8.44 -8.46
N ASP A 111 -19.87 -9.10 -7.74
CA ASP A 111 -20.97 -8.43 -7.02
C ASP A 111 -20.43 -7.54 -5.90
N GLU A 112 -19.37 -7.96 -5.22
CA GLU A 112 -18.73 -7.18 -4.16
C GLU A 112 -17.97 -5.98 -4.71
N VAL A 113 -17.31 -6.14 -5.86
CA VAL A 113 -16.72 -5.01 -6.60
C VAL A 113 -17.80 -3.99 -6.96
N TYR A 114 -18.99 -4.44 -7.38
CA TYR A 114 -20.10 -3.56 -7.67
C TYR A 114 -20.65 -2.83 -6.42
N LEU A 115 -20.68 -3.50 -5.26
CA LEU A 115 -21.05 -2.87 -4.00
C LEU A 115 -20.08 -1.75 -3.60
N PHE A 116 -18.76 -1.97 -3.77
CA PHE A 116 -17.78 -0.91 -3.57
C PHE A 116 -17.97 0.26 -4.53
N GLN A 117 -18.22 -0.01 -5.81
CA GLN A 117 -18.49 1.03 -6.79
C GLN A 117 -19.70 1.87 -6.38
N LYS A 118 -20.78 1.23 -5.93
CA LYS A 118 -21.99 1.92 -5.46
C LYS A 118 -21.70 2.77 -4.22
N TYR A 119 -20.94 2.25 -3.27
CA TYR A 119 -20.53 2.97 -2.08
C TYR A 119 -19.68 4.21 -2.45
N LEU A 120 -18.66 4.04 -3.28
CA LEU A 120 -17.81 5.14 -3.73
C LEU A 120 -18.61 6.19 -4.49
N ALA A 121 -19.54 5.78 -5.37
CA ALA A 121 -20.38 6.72 -6.10
C ALA A 121 -21.27 7.58 -5.18
N SER A 122 -21.73 7.04 -4.04
CA SER A 122 -22.58 7.80 -3.10
C SER A 122 -21.80 8.62 -2.07
N HIS A 123 -20.53 8.31 -1.84
CA HIS A 123 -19.69 8.98 -0.82
C HIS A 123 -18.57 9.84 -1.43
N SER A 124 -18.30 9.73 -2.73
CA SER A 124 -17.30 10.56 -3.40
C SER A 124 -17.77 12.01 -3.48
N ILE A 125 -16.90 12.92 -3.07
CA ILE A 125 -17.11 14.36 -3.13
C ILE A 125 -15.84 15.03 -3.66
N THR A 126 -15.96 16.18 -4.32
CA THR A 126 -14.80 16.99 -4.68
C THR A 126 -14.76 18.21 -3.78
N LEU A 127 -13.72 18.32 -2.96
CA LEU A 127 -13.41 19.53 -2.23
C LEU A 127 -12.61 20.48 -3.14
N MET A 128 -12.72 21.78 -2.88
CA MET A 128 -11.92 22.80 -3.55
C MET A 128 -10.94 23.39 -2.54
N ALA A 129 -9.65 23.38 -2.86
CA ALA A 129 -8.60 24.02 -2.08
C ALA A 129 -7.66 24.74 -3.04
N ASP A 130 -7.47 26.05 -2.88
CA ASP A 130 -6.59 26.88 -3.72
C ASP A 130 -6.81 26.67 -5.24
N ASP A 131 -8.07 26.70 -5.68
CA ASP A 131 -8.51 26.42 -7.06
C ASP A 131 -8.20 25.01 -7.59
N GLN A 132 -7.69 24.12 -6.73
CA GLN A 132 -7.46 22.71 -7.04
C GLN A 132 -8.64 21.84 -6.59
N LYS A 133 -8.99 20.87 -7.44
CA LYS A 133 -9.99 19.85 -7.14
C LYS A 133 -9.34 18.71 -6.38
N LEU A 134 -9.85 18.44 -5.18
CA LEU A 134 -9.43 17.31 -4.36
C LEU A 134 -10.58 16.30 -4.27
N PRO A 135 -10.57 15.21 -5.06
CA PRO A 135 -11.52 14.13 -4.91
C PRO A 135 -11.28 13.43 -3.56
N CYS A 136 -12.35 13.27 -2.79
CA CYS A 136 -12.33 12.70 -1.46
C CYS A 136 -13.48 11.71 -1.29
N ILE A 137 -13.37 10.85 -0.27
CA ILE A 137 -14.50 10.05 0.21
C ILE A 137 -15.02 10.70 1.50
N CYS A 138 -16.29 11.10 1.50
CA CYS A 138 -16.98 11.58 2.68
C CYS A 138 -17.30 10.38 3.59
N MET A 139 -16.71 10.35 4.79
CA MET A 139 -16.85 9.22 5.71
C MET A 139 -18.08 9.37 6.61
N GLU A 140 -18.53 10.61 6.85
CA GLU A 140 -19.74 11.00 7.63
C GLU A 140 -20.34 12.34 7.15
#